data_AF-A0A7C4IDY7-F1
#
_entry.id   AF-A0A7C4IDY7-F1
#
_cell.length_a   1.000
_cell.length_b   1.000
_cell.length_c   1.000
_cell.angle_alpha   90.00
_cell.angle_beta   90.00
_cell.angle_gamma   90.00
#
_symmetry.space_group_name_H-M   'P 1'
#
loop_
_entity.id
_entity.type
_entity.pdbx_description
1 polymer ?
#
loop_
_entity_poly.entity_id
_entity_poly.type
_entity_poly.pdbx_seq_one_letter_code
_entity_poly.pdbx_strand_id
1 'polypeptide(L)'
;MYLKYSGPFAFKNNVKVRLYITDANGVLYTADATARADFVYDTEPACRAVVTMRSGAGPLAYAFFRATQDAFYRDGRDVTRDDVLADVAADIGVPRAAFAEAFASDELKEITRQEFEMVQRWGINGFPALLLVHGDELHLVASGYTDADTLRERIEQIRSAPPAAEH
;
A
#
# COMPACT_ATOMS: atom_id res chain seq x y z
N MET A 1 7.38 9.08 0.43
CA MET A 1 6.92 9.56 1.75
C MET A 1 7.67 8.70 2.75
N TYR A 2 8.57 9.30 3.54
CA TYR A 2 9.27 8.57 4.61
C TYR A 2 8.29 8.46 5.77
N LEU A 3 7.67 7.30 5.95
CA LEU A 3 6.93 7.00 7.17
C LEU A 3 7.95 6.74 8.28
N LYS A 4 8.38 7.80 8.98
CA LYS A 4 9.11 7.65 10.23
C LYS A 4 8.11 7.14 11.27
N TYR A 5 8.07 5.83 11.44
CA TYR A 5 7.23 5.16 12.44
C TYR A 5 7.80 5.40 13.84
N SER A 6 6.99 5.98 14.73
CA SER A 6 7.30 6.04 16.16
C SER A 6 6.02 5.89 16.99
N GLY A 7 5.76 4.67 17.48
CA GLY A 7 4.80 4.38 18.55
C GLY A 7 3.72 3.31 18.21
N PRO A 8 3.27 2.50 19.18
CA PRO A 8 2.59 1.21 18.93
C PRO A 8 1.08 1.30 18.63
N PHE A 9 0.58 0.30 17.89
CA PHE A 9 -0.83 0.02 17.60
C PHE A 9 -1.52 -0.79 18.73
N ALA A 10 -2.69 -0.35 19.22
CA ALA A 10 -3.77 -1.20 19.78
C ALA A 10 -5.03 -0.38 20.14
N PHE A 11 -6.23 -0.90 19.83
CA PHE A 11 -7.52 -0.31 20.25
C PHE A 11 -8.31 -1.25 21.18
N LYS A 12 -8.35 -0.87 22.46
CA LYS A 12 -9.46 -1.05 23.44
C LYS A 12 -9.22 -0.03 24.58
N ASN A 13 -10.30 0.51 25.17
CA ASN A 13 -10.33 1.33 26.40
C ASN A 13 -9.91 2.82 26.33
N ASN A 14 -10.64 3.67 25.58
CA ASN A 14 -10.52 5.14 25.70
C ASN A 14 -9.11 5.74 25.44
N VAL A 15 -8.26 5.04 24.69
CA VAL A 15 -6.95 5.56 24.26
C VAL A 15 -7.11 6.26 22.91
N LYS A 16 -6.72 7.55 22.83
CA LYS A 16 -6.60 8.28 21.56
C LYS A 16 -5.18 8.11 21.03
N VAL A 17 -5.04 7.50 19.85
CA VAL A 17 -3.77 7.40 19.12
C VAL A 17 -3.73 8.51 18.06
N ARG A 18 -2.61 9.22 17.94
CA ARG A 18 -2.41 10.24 16.92
C ARG A 18 -1.17 9.90 16.10
N LEU A 19 -1.32 9.84 14.78
CA LEU A 19 -0.21 9.68 13.86
C LEU A 19 0.47 11.04 13.65
N TYR A 20 1.80 11.08 13.76
CA TYR A 20 2.60 12.23 13.38
C TYR A 20 3.33 11.89 12.09
N ILE A 21 3.00 12.60 11.02
CA ILE A 21 3.51 12.31 9.69
C ILE A 21 4.29 13.51 9.21
N THR A 22 5.54 13.28 8.82
CA THR A 22 6.39 14.33 8.27
C THR A 22 6.81 14.03 6.85
N ASP A 23 7.09 15.08 6.07
CA ASP A 23 7.81 14.91 4.82
C ASP A 23 9.31 14.66 5.05
N ALA A 24 10.08 14.56 3.97
CA ALA A 24 11.53 14.35 4.01
C ALA A 24 12.29 15.52 4.66
N ASN A 25 11.69 16.72 4.72
CA ASN A 25 12.26 17.92 5.33
C ASN A 25 11.81 18.09 6.79
N GLY A 26 10.99 17.18 7.32
CA GLY A 26 10.48 17.25 8.69
C GLY A 26 9.22 18.10 8.86
N VAL A 27 8.57 18.55 7.76
CA VAL A 27 7.32 19.30 7.84
C VAL A 27 6.20 18.39 8.33
N LEU A 28 5.57 18.72 9.45
CA LEU A 28 4.48 17.96 10.05
C LEU A 28 3.16 18.20 9.31
N TYR A 29 2.49 17.12 8.93
CA TYR A 29 1.11 17.12 8.47
C TYR A 29 0.16 16.91 9.64
N THR A 30 -0.86 17.77 9.74
CA THR A 30 -1.78 17.83 10.90
C THR A 30 -3.21 17.42 10.55
N ALA A 31 -3.53 17.27 9.27
CA ALA A 31 -4.82 16.79 8.81
C ALA A 31 -5.03 15.33 9.25
N ASP A 32 -6.26 14.99 9.60
CA ASP A 32 -6.59 13.69 10.20
C ASP A 32 -7.87 13.13 9.60
N ALA A 33 -7.71 12.17 8.68
CA ALA A 33 -8.81 11.45 8.05
C ALA A 33 -9.63 10.61 9.06
N THR A 34 -9.03 10.28 10.20
CA THR A 34 -9.63 9.41 11.24
C THR A 34 -10.40 10.19 12.31
N ALA A 35 -10.40 11.52 12.24
CA ALA A 35 -10.99 12.38 13.27
C ALA A 35 -12.53 12.24 13.40
N ARG A 36 -13.19 11.64 12.41
CA ARG A 36 -14.64 11.40 12.44
C ARG A 36 -14.98 10.24 13.38
N ALA A 37 -16.07 10.38 14.12
CA ALA A 37 -16.51 9.36 15.08
C ALA A 37 -16.95 8.04 14.43
N ASP A 38 -17.35 8.07 13.16
CA ASP A 38 -17.83 6.92 12.38
C ASP A 38 -16.74 6.30 11.48
N PHE A 39 -15.49 6.74 11.59
CA PHE A 39 -14.40 6.24 10.75
C PHE A 39 -14.07 4.77 11.07
N VAL A 40 -14.08 3.93 10.03
CA VAL A 40 -13.65 2.53 10.09
C VAL A 40 -12.37 2.41 9.27
N TYR A 41 -11.28 1.95 9.88
CA TYR A 41 -9.99 1.78 9.19
C TYR A 41 -10.02 0.52 8.31
N ASP A 42 -10.75 0.57 7.19
CA ASP A 42 -10.77 -0.47 6.17
C ASP A 42 -9.80 -0.12 5.04
N THR A 43 -8.78 -0.95 4.86
CA THR A 43 -7.76 -0.76 3.81
C THR A 43 -8.13 -1.43 2.49
N GLU A 44 -9.16 -2.29 2.45
CA GLU A 44 -9.55 -2.99 1.23
C GLU A 44 -9.87 -2.03 0.07
N PRO A 45 -10.67 -0.96 0.24
CA PRO A 45 -11.02 -0.07 -0.86
C PRO A 45 -9.78 0.57 -1.48
N ALA A 46 -8.83 1.02 -0.66
CA ALA A 46 -7.58 1.61 -1.14
C ALA A 46 -6.70 0.57 -1.88
N CYS A 47 -6.63 -0.67 -1.39
CA CYS A 47 -5.92 -1.77 -2.08
C CYS A 47 -6.57 -2.09 -3.43
N ARG A 48 -7.90 -2.24 -3.48
CA ARG A 48 -8.65 -2.50 -4.71
C ARG A 48 -8.53 -1.36 -5.72
N ALA A 49 -8.44 -0.11 -5.25
CA ALA A 49 -8.23 1.04 -6.12
C ALA A 49 -6.86 0.96 -6.83
N VAL A 50 -5.82 0.50 -6.14
CA VAL A 50 -4.50 0.27 -6.75
C VAL A 50 -4.58 -0.88 -7.77
N VAL A 51 -5.29 -1.96 -7.48
CA VAL A 51 -5.54 -3.07 -8.43
C VAL A 51 -6.29 -2.56 -9.67
N THR A 52 -7.30 -1.70 -9.47
CA THR A 52 -8.06 -1.05 -10.55
C THR A 52 -7.16 -0.24 -11.45
N MET A 53 -6.30 0.58 -10.85
CA MET A 53 -5.34 1.38 -11.59
C MET A 53 -4.29 0.54 -12.31
N ARG A 54 -3.80 -0.54 -11.70
CA ARG A 54 -2.88 -1.49 -12.36
C ARG A 54 -3.51 -2.13 -13.60
N SER A 55 -4.82 -2.44 -13.54
CA SER A 55 -5.54 -3.14 -14.61
C SER A 55 -5.96 -2.21 -15.75
N GLY A 56 -6.49 -1.03 -15.45
CA GLY A 56 -7.03 -0.10 -16.46
C GLY A 56 -6.10 1.03 -16.88
N ALA A 57 -5.12 1.40 -16.05
CA ALA A 57 -4.25 2.56 -16.25
C ALA A 57 -2.83 2.29 -15.70
N GLY A 58 -2.26 1.13 -16.05
CA GLY A 58 -1.00 0.60 -15.49
C GLY A 58 0.15 1.61 -15.34
N PRO A 59 0.45 2.46 -16.36
CA PRO A 59 1.50 3.47 -16.24
C PRO A 59 1.28 4.50 -15.11
N LEU A 60 0.03 4.74 -14.71
CA LEU A 60 -0.35 5.66 -13.65
C LEU A 60 -0.53 4.98 -12.29
N ALA A 61 -0.45 3.66 -12.19
CA ALA A 61 -0.74 2.93 -10.96
C ALA A 61 0.17 3.34 -9.78
N TYR A 62 1.47 3.53 -10.04
CA TYR A 62 2.39 4.02 -8.99
C TYR A 62 2.09 5.47 -8.60
N ALA A 63 1.77 6.34 -9.57
CA ALA A 63 1.38 7.72 -9.30
C ALA A 63 0.10 7.76 -8.46
N PHE A 64 -0.89 6.93 -8.78
CA PHE A 64 -2.11 6.76 -8.00
C PHE A 64 -1.82 6.29 -6.58
N PHE A 65 -1.04 5.22 -6.41
CA PHE A 65 -0.66 4.73 -5.08
C PHE A 65 -0.06 5.83 -4.21
N ARG A 66 0.80 6.68 -4.79
CA ARG A 66 1.37 7.84 -4.11
C ARG A 66 0.32 8.90 -3.81
N ALA A 67 -0.54 9.22 -4.76
CA ALA A 67 -1.63 10.19 -4.58
C ALA A 67 -2.64 9.74 -3.51
N THR A 68 -2.94 8.45 -3.39
CA THR A 68 -3.80 7.89 -2.32
C THR A 68 -3.15 8.03 -0.95
N GLN A 69 -1.85 7.73 -0.83
CA GLN A 69 -1.11 7.94 0.43
C GLN A 69 -1.12 9.40 0.85
N ASP A 70 -0.82 10.28 -0.10
CA ASP A 70 -0.83 11.72 0.06
C ASP A 70 -2.22 12.23 0.50
N ALA A 71 -3.29 11.78 -0.18
CA ALA A 71 -4.66 12.11 0.14
C ALA A 71 -5.00 11.76 1.60
N PHE A 72 -4.61 10.57 2.07
CA PHE A 72 -4.90 10.13 3.43
C PHE A 72 -4.01 10.80 4.48
N TYR A 73 -2.70 10.75 4.29
CA TYR A 73 -1.71 11.09 5.32
C TYR A 73 -1.31 12.57 5.36
N ARG A 74 -1.41 13.28 4.23
CA ARG A 74 -1.12 14.71 4.16
C ARG A 74 -2.41 15.53 4.15
N ASP A 75 -3.36 15.14 3.31
CA ASP A 75 -4.54 15.96 3.02
C ASP A 75 -5.75 15.61 3.91
N GLY A 76 -5.67 14.53 4.70
CA GLY A 76 -6.72 14.10 5.62
C GLY A 76 -8.01 13.63 4.93
N ARG A 77 -7.93 13.23 3.66
CA ARG A 77 -9.04 12.68 2.89
C ARG A 77 -9.28 11.23 3.29
N ASP A 78 -10.55 10.87 3.45
CA ASP A 78 -10.96 9.51 3.81
C ASP A 78 -10.92 8.58 2.58
N VAL A 79 -9.78 7.90 2.39
CA VAL A 79 -9.57 6.96 1.27
C VAL A 79 -10.22 5.59 1.49
N THR A 80 -10.99 5.41 2.57
CA THR A 80 -11.88 4.25 2.74
C THR A 80 -13.15 4.40 1.91
N ARG A 81 -13.40 5.61 1.38
CA ARG A 81 -14.56 5.92 0.55
C ARG A 81 -14.24 5.87 -0.94
N ASP A 82 -15.07 5.11 -1.66
CA ASP A 82 -15.01 4.93 -3.11
C ASP A 82 -14.99 6.25 -3.89
N ASP A 83 -15.81 7.22 -3.45
CA ASP A 83 -15.93 8.52 -4.11
C ASP A 83 -14.67 9.36 -3.96
N VAL A 84 -13.96 9.25 -2.83
CA VAL A 84 -12.65 9.89 -2.62
C VAL A 84 -11.58 9.25 -3.49
N LEU A 85 -11.57 7.91 -3.60
CA LEU A 85 -10.63 7.19 -4.46
C LEU A 85 -10.81 7.55 -5.94
N ALA A 86 -12.06 7.72 -6.38
CA ALA A 86 -12.37 8.18 -7.73
C ALA A 86 -11.93 9.64 -7.99
N ASP A 87 -11.95 10.51 -6.97
CA ASP A 87 -11.41 11.87 -7.08
C ASP A 87 -9.89 11.83 -7.18
N VAL A 88 -9.21 11.00 -6.37
CA VAL A 88 -7.75 10.81 -6.45
C VAL A 88 -7.32 10.32 -7.84
N ALA A 89 -8.11 9.45 -8.47
CA ALA A 89 -7.86 9.00 -9.84
C ALA A 89 -8.01 10.15 -10.86
N ALA A 90 -9.05 10.98 -10.68
CA ALA A 90 -9.28 12.16 -11.51
C ALA A 90 -8.18 13.20 -11.39
N ASP A 91 -7.64 13.42 -10.18
CA ASP A 91 -6.55 14.35 -9.90
C ASP A 91 -5.28 14.03 -10.71
N ILE A 92 -5.11 12.78 -11.15
CA ILE A 92 -3.97 12.32 -11.96
C ILE A 92 -4.32 12.00 -13.41
N GLY A 93 -5.50 12.42 -13.88
CA GLY A 93 -5.91 12.35 -15.28
C GLY A 93 -6.72 11.11 -15.69
N VAL A 94 -7.20 10.30 -14.74
CA VAL A 94 -8.09 9.17 -15.03
C VAL A 94 -9.55 9.61 -14.92
N PRO A 95 -10.41 9.39 -15.92
CA PRO A 95 -11.81 9.80 -15.83
C PRO A 95 -12.51 9.17 -14.63
N ARG A 96 -13.05 10.01 -13.73
CA ARG A 96 -13.73 9.59 -12.48
C ARG A 96 -14.75 8.48 -12.71
N ALA A 97 -15.59 8.62 -13.74
CA ALA A 97 -16.63 7.65 -14.06
C ALA A 97 -16.05 6.29 -14.51
N ALA A 98 -15.02 6.31 -15.36
CA ALA A 98 -14.36 5.09 -15.82
C ALA A 98 -13.66 4.35 -14.67
N PHE A 99 -13.01 5.09 -13.76
CA PHE A 99 -12.45 4.52 -12.55
C PHE A 99 -13.54 3.89 -11.68
N ALA A 100 -14.63 4.62 -11.40
CA ALA A 100 -15.71 4.15 -10.53
C ALA A 100 -16.40 2.88 -11.07
N GLU A 101 -16.62 2.82 -12.39
CA GLU A 101 -17.19 1.65 -13.06
C GLU A 101 -16.28 0.42 -12.91
N ALA A 102 -15.00 0.57 -13.26
CA ALA A 102 -14.03 -0.53 -13.14
C ALA A 102 -13.89 -0.96 -11.67
N PHE A 103 -13.71 -0.01 -10.75
CA PHE A 103 -13.54 -0.24 -9.32
C PHE A 103 -14.71 -1.05 -8.70
N ALA A 104 -15.94 -0.80 -9.16
CA ALA A 104 -17.13 -1.48 -8.68
C ALA A 104 -17.31 -2.93 -9.21
N SER A 105 -16.54 -3.32 -10.23
CA SER A 105 -16.63 -4.65 -10.85
C SER A 105 -16.31 -5.79 -9.89
N ASP A 106 -16.99 -6.92 -10.06
CA ASP A 106 -16.74 -8.13 -9.28
C ASP A 106 -15.38 -8.77 -9.63
N GLU A 107 -14.93 -8.60 -10.88
CA GLU A 107 -13.60 -9.04 -11.32
C GLU A 107 -12.49 -8.41 -10.47
N LEU A 108 -12.51 -7.09 -10.28
CA LEU A 108 -11.45 -6.43 -9.51
C LEU A 108 -11.56 -6.66 -8.00
N LYS A 109 -12.76 -6.90 -7.47
CA LYS A 109 -12.94 -7.39 -6.08
C LYS A 109 -12.28 -8.76 -5.90
N GLU A 110 -12.52 -9.66 -6.85
CA GLU A 110 -12.01 -11.01 -6.82
C GLU A 110 -10.48 -11.05 -6.96
N ILE A 111 -9.90 -10.27 -7.88
CA ILE A 111 -8.44 -10.14 -8.01
C ILE A 111 -7.83 -9.60 -6.71
N THR A 112 -8.43 -8.58 -6.10
CA THR A 112 -7.93 -8.01 -4.83
C THR A 112 -7.95 -9.06 -3.72
N ARG A 113 -9.04 -9.82 -3.60
CA ARG A 113 -9.17 -10.94 -2.65
C ARG A 113 -8.08 -11.99 -2.86
N GLN A 114 -7.85 -12.39 -4.12
CA GLN A 114 -6.82 -13.38 -4.46
C GLN A 114 -5.40 -12.90 -4.14
N GLU A 115 -5.10 -11.60 -4.34
CA GLU A 115 -3.81 -11.03 -3.97
C GLU A 115 -3.59 -11.08 -2.44
N PHE A 116 -4.62 -10.79 -1.62
CA PHE A 116 -4.52 -10.96 -0.17
C PHE A 116 -4.27 -12.40 0.25
N GLU A 117 -5.00 -13.36 -0.33
CA GLU A 117 -4.81 -14.78 -0.05
C GLU A 117 -3.44 -15.29 -0.49
N MET A 118 -2.92 -14.79 -1.61
CA MET A 118 -1.57 -15.10 -2.08
C MET A 118 -0.50 -14.61 -1.10
N VAL A 119 -0.60 -13.35 -0.64
CA VAL A 119 0.35 -12.78 0.33
C VAL A 119 0.32 -13.52 1.66
N GLN A 120 -0.86 -13.94 2.12
CA GLN A 120 -0.99 -14.79 3.31
C GLN A 120 -0.37 -16.18 3.11
N ARG A 121 -0.57 -16.81 1.95
CA ARG A 121 0.05 -18.11 1.62
C ARG A 121 1.57 -18.05 1.56
N TRP A 122 2.14 -16.91 1.18
CA TRP A 122 3.60 -16.67 1.23
C TRP A 122 4.13 -16.47 2.66
N GLY A 123 3.28 -16.47 3.69
CA GLY A 123 3.68 -16.31 5.08
C GLY A 123 4.06 -14.87 5.45
N ILE A 124 3.69 -13.88 4.62
CA ILE A 124 3.95 -12.47 4.90
C ILE A 124 2.97 -11.98 5.97
N ASN A 125 3.52 -11.61 7.12
CA ASN A 125 2.77 -11.13 8.29
C ASN A 125 3.12 -9.68 8.68
N GLY A 126 3.93 -8.99 7.88
CA GLY A 126 4.38 -7.62 8.12
C GLY A 126 4.66 -6.88 6.82
N PHE A 127 4.41 -5.56 6.83
CA PHE A 127 4.61 -4.67 5.67
C PHE A 127 5.46 -3.45 6.06
N PRO A 128 6.18 -2.83 5.11
CA PRO A 128 6.34 -3.24 3.71
C PRO A 128 7.14 -4.55 3.58
N ALA A 129 6.84 -5.36 2.55
CA ALA A 129 7.59 -6.56 2.23
C ALA A 129 8.13 -6.48 0.81
N LEU A 130 9.33 -6.99 0.59
CA LEU A 130 9.92 -7.12 -0.74
C LEU A 130 10.30 -8.59 -0.96
N LEU A 131 9.76 -9.15 -2.04
CA LEU A 131 10.08 -10.49 -2.52
C LEU A 131 10.87 -10.37 -3.82
N LEU A 132 11.80 -11.29 -4.03
CA LEU A 132 12.54 -11.47 -5.27
C LEU A 132 12.20 -12.84 -5.86
N VAL A 133 11.73 -12.86 -7.09
CA VAL A 133 11.64 -14.10 -7.87
C VAL A 133 12.98 -14.31 -8.57
N HIS A 134 13.64 -15.43 -8.32
CA HIS A 134 14.90 -15.80 -8.95
C HIS A 134 14.85 -17.28 -9.36
N GLY A 135 14.88 -17.54 -10.67
CA GLY A 135 14.52 -18.87 -11.19
C GLY A 135 13.05 -19.19 -10.89
N ASP A 136 12.79 -20.39 -10.38
CA ASP A 136 11.46 -20.85 -9.95
C ASP A 136 11.21 -20.61 -8.45
N GLU A 137 12.13 -19.92 -7.76
CA GLU A 137 12.07 -19.67 -6.31
C GLU A 137 11.65 -18.24 -5.98
N LEU A 138 10.92 -18.12 -4.86
CA LEU A 138 10.51 -16.84 -4.27
C LEU A 138 11.30 -16.60 -2.99
N HIS A 139 12.11 -15.55 -2.96
CA HIS A 139 12.97 -15.18 -1.83
C HIS A 139 12.45 -13.93 -1.13
N LEU A 140 12.40 -13.95 0.21
CA LEU A 140 12.10 -12.78 1.02
C LEU A 140 13.35 -11.89 1.16
N VAL A 141 13.31 -10.70 0.57
CA VAL A 141 14.38 -9.70 0.64
C VAL A 141 14.22 -8.82 1.88
N ALA A 142 12.99 -8.43 2.21
CA ALA A 142 12.70 -7.60 3.38
C ALA A 142 11.30 -7.88 3.93
N SER A 143 11.20 -7.85 5.26
CA SER A 143 9.94 -7.77 6.02
C SER A 143 10.08 -6.60 6.99
N GLY A 144 9.44 -5.48 6.67
CA GLY A 144 9.60 -4.19 7.33
C GLY A 144 10.46 -3.18 6.56
N TYR A 145 10.50 -1.96 7.08
CA TYR A 145 11.28 -0.87 6.48
C TYR A 145 12.79 -1.12 6.59
N THR A 146 13.50 -0.91 5.49
CA THR A 146 14.97 -0.89 5.43
C THR A 146 15.40 0.05 4.30
N ASP A 147 16.62 0.57 4.38
CA ASP A 147 17.15 1.52 3.40
C ASP A 147 17.52 0.84 2.07
N ALA A 148 17.70 1.67 1.04
CA ALA A 148 17.93 1.20 -0.33
C ALA A 148 19.26 0.45 -0.51
N ASP A 149 20.29 0.78 0.27
CA ASP A 149 21.60 0.13 0.16
C ASP A 149 21.52 -1.28 0.73
N THR A 150 20.88 -1.45 1.90
CA THR A 150 20.58 -2.76 2.48
C THR A 150 19.74 -3.63 1.54
N LEU A 151 18.71 -3.06 0.87
CA LEU A 151 17.93 -3.80 -0.12
C LEU A 151 18.80 -4.28 -1.28
N ARG A 152 19.68 -3.42 -1.80
CA ARG A 152 20.56 -3.74 -2.93
C ARG A 152 21.52 -4.87 -2.57
N GLU A 153 22.13 -4.81 -1.40
CA GLU A 153 23.03 -5.85 -0.91
C GLU A 153 22.34 -7.22 -0.81
N ARG A 154 21.13 -7.27 -0.23
CA ARG A 154 20.36 -8.52 -0.11
C ARG A 154 19.95 -9.10 -1.46
N ILE A 155 19.54 -8.24 -2.40
CA ILE A 155 19.20 -8.67 -3.77
C ILE A 155 20.42 -9.30 -4.45
N GLU A 156 21.58 -8.65 -4.39
CA GLU A 156 22.80 -9.19 -5.00
C GLU A 156 23.26 -10.50 -4.34
N GLN A 157 23.12 -10.63 -3.02
CA GLN A 157 23.40 -11.89 -2.31
C GLN A 157 22.55 -13.03 -2.86
N ILE A 158 21.23 -12.83 -2.98
CA ILE A 158 20.31 -13.85 -3.51
C ILE A 158 20.65 -14.20 -4.96
N ARG A 159 20.93 -13.20 -5.81
CA ARG A 159 21.30 -13.41 -7.23
C ARG A 159 22.62 -14.15 -7.41
N SER A 160 23.52 -14.06 -6.44
CA SER A 160 24.84 -14.70 -6.49
C SER A 160 24.86 -16.13 -5.95
N ALA A 161 23.80 -16.56 -5.26
CA ALA A 161 23.68 -17.92 -4.76
C ALA A 161 23.34 -18.87 -5.92
N PRO A 162 24.01 -20.03 -6.04
CA PRO A 162 23.59 -21.05 -7.00
C PRO A 162 22.17 -21.52 -6.65
N PRO A 163 21.31 -21.82 -7.65
CA PRO A 163 19.98 -22.36 -7.40
C PRO A 163 20.08 -23.61 -6.52
N ALA A 164 19.18 -23.77 -5.56
CA ALA A 164 19.19 -24.92 -4.67
C ALA A 164 19.16 -26.21 -5.50
N ALA A 165 20.05 -27.15 -5.20
CA ALA A 165 20.08 -28.43 -5.89
C ALA A 165 18.77 -29.17 -5.63
N GLU A 166 18.11 -29.62 -6.70
CA GLU A 166 16.91 -30.46 -6.64
C GLU A 166 17.19 -31.71 -5.78
N HIS A 167 16.33 -31.98 -4.79
CA HIS A 167 16.34 -33.19 -3.97
C HIS A 167 15.50 -34.30 -4.59
#